data_AF-A0A953FIY1-F1
#
_entry.id   AF-A0A953FIY1-F1
#
_cell.length_a   1.000
_cell.length_b   1.000
_cell.length_c   1.000
_cell.angle_alpha   90.00
_cell.angle_beta   90.00
_cell.angle_gamma   90.00
#
_symmetry.space_group_name_H-M   'P 1'
#
loop_
_entity.id
_entity.type
_entity.pdbx_description
1 polymer ?
#
loop_
_entity_poly.entity_id
_entity_poly.type
_entity_poly.pdbx_seq_one_letter_code
_entity_poly.pdbx_strand_id
1 'polypeptide(L)'
;ADPLKVEPGICGCGTADTDTDADGTADCNDGCPADPLKVEPGICGCGTADTDTDADGTADCNDGCPADPLKVEPGICGCGTADTDTDADGTADCNDGCPADPLKVEPGICGCGTADTDTDADGIADCMDECPGGQGTIGSSCDDGDPETVNDVLDSTCTCHGAPLNDDCFDAIAITVQAANDCPANATAGDNTYATAGVTLPSCAPDGVLSDVWYVFNAGDNTDVTITLEHDTTTSMGVAVYTACDGAELHCAAAPSTPFAFAVSPNSAYLVRVFTALSSGQAGPFTICVSAGINTVVPDVTTTVGTLFPNPNDGRFTVRISGAGRTADLRLLDMAGRVVWSAHERVGPDASLDVDATRLVPGVYTLEVDAAGRKSAHRVVLR
;
A
#
# COMPACT_ATOMS: atom_id res chain seq x y z
N ALA A 1 -59.61 88.18 -1.86
CA ALA A 1 -61.02 88.54 -1.92
C ALA A 1 -61.23 89.61 -2.99
N ASP A 2 -62.16 89.41 -3.92
CA ASP A 2 -62.47 90.33 -5.02
C ASP A 2 -63.61 91.28 -4.61
N PRO A 3 -63.34 92.57 -4.35
CA PRO A 3 -64.34 93.53 -3.89
C PRO A 3 -65.31 94.02 -4.98
N LEU A 4 -65.18 93.59 -6.24
CA LEU A 4 -66.04 94.00 -7.35
C LEU A 4 -67.13 92.98 -7.74
N LYS A 5 -67.14 91.81 -7.09
CA LYS A 5 -68.09 90.73 -7.40
C LYS A 5 -69.44 90.96 -6.71
N VAL A 6 -70.46 91.37 -7.48
CA VAL A 6 -71.80 91.79 -6.99
C VAL A 6 -72.88 90.70 -7.05
N GLU A 7 -72.61 89.56 -7.66
CA GLU A 7 -73.45 88.35 -7.59
C GLU A 7 -72.60 87.10 -7.26
N PRO A 8 -73.14 86.08 -6.56
CA PRO A 8 -72.39 84.86 -6.25
C PRO A 8 -71.98 84.13 -7.54
N GLY A 9 -70.67 83.96 -7.75
CA GLY A 9 -70.11 83.13 -8.81
C GLY A 9 -69.83 81.70 -8.33
N ILE A 10 -69.03 80.94 -9.09
CA ILE A 10 -68.71 79.53 -8.78
C ILE A 10 -67.98 79.42 -7.42
N CYS A 11 -67.13 80.40 -7.08
CA CYS A 11 -66.44 80.52 -5.79
C CYS A 11 -67.24 81.27 -4.70
N GLY A 12 -68.53 81.53 -4.91
CA GLY A 12 -69.37 82.31 -4.00
C GLY A 12 -69.10 83.83 -4.09
N CYS A 13 -69.43 84.56 -3.01
CA CYS A 13 -69.27 86.02 -2.94
C CYS A 13 -67.92 86.41 -2.30
N GLY A 14 -67.21 87.35 -2.92
CA GLY A 14 -65.96 87.88 -2.41
C GLY A 14 -64.69 87.09 -2.78
N THR A 15 -64.74 86.00 -3.54
CA THR A 15 -63.57 85.29 -4.10
C THR A 15 -63.62 85.35 -5.64
N ALA A 16 -62.50 85.67 -6.29
CA ALA A 16 -62.41 85.71 -7.75
C ALA A 16 -62.58 84.29 -8.32
N ASP A 17 -63.35 84.16 -9.40
CA ASP A 17 -63.49 82.89 -10.14
C ASP A 17 -62.29 82.72 -11.10
N THR A 18 -61.07 82.82 -10.57
CA THR A 18 -59.84 82.59 -11.35
C THR A 18 -59.69 81.09 -11.56
N ASP A 19 -59.31 80.71 -12.78
CA ASP A 19 -58.98 79.36 -13.20
C ASP A 19 -57.57 79.47 -13.81
N THR A 20 -56.57 79.11 -13.01
CA THR A 20 -55.16 79.44 -13.25
C THR A 20 -54.54 78.56 -14.34
N ASP A 21 -54.94 77.30 -14.45
CA ASP A 21 -54.45 76.35 -15.46
C ASP A 21 -55.42 76.14 -16.63
N ALA A 22 -56.61 76.74 -16.56
CA ALA A 22 -57.62 76.78 -17.61
C ALA A 22 -58.22 75.41 -17.95
N ASP A 23 -58.39 74.55 -16.95
CA ASP A 23 -59.02 73.23 -17.10
C ASP A 23 -60.56 73.26 -17.06
N GLY A 24 -61.12 74.43 -16.70
CA GLY A 24 -62.55 74.66 -16.57
C GLY A 24 -63.07 74.67 -15.14
N THR A 25 -62.21 74.45 -14.14
CA THR A 25 -62.54 74.52 -12.70
C THR A 25 -61.85 75.73 -12.08
N ALA A 26 -62.62 76.58 -11.39
CA ALA A 26 -62.04 77.75 -10.73
C ALA A 26 -61.18 77.30 -9.52
N ASP A 27 -60.01 77.93 -9.32
CA ASP A 27 -58.98 77.66 -8.31
C ASP A 27 -59.53 77.41 -6.89
N CYS A 28 -60.65 78.04 -6.54
CA CYS A 28 -61.28 77.95 -5.23
C CYS A 28 -61.97 76.59 -4.96
N ASN A 29 -62.33 75.88 -6.02
CA ASN A 29 -63.01 74.58 -6.02
C ASN A 29 -62.17 73.51 -6.72
N ASP A 30 -60.94 73.84 -7.09
CA ASP A 30 -59.98 72.96 -7.72
C ASP A 30 -58.98 72.46 -6.67
N GLY A 31 -58.89 71.14 -6.52
CA GLY A 31 -57.91 70.51 -5.64
C GLY A 31 -56.48 70.57 -6.19
N CYS A 32 -56.31 70.89 -7.47
CA CYS A 32 -55.06 71.07 -8.19
C CYS A 32 -55.04 72.32 -9.08
N PRO A 33 -55.06 73.55 -8.52
CA PRO A 33 -55.21 74.81 -9.27
C PRO A 33 -54.10 75.17 -10.29
N ALA A 34 -53.15 74.27 -10.53
CA ALA A 34 -52.04 74.46 -11.45
C ALA A 34 -51.78 73.24 -12.35
N ASP A 35 -52.60 72.18 -12.25
CA ASP A 35 -52.51 70.99 -13.10
C ASP A 35 -53.70 70.95 -14.09
N PRO A 36 -53.50 71.35 -15.36
CA PRO A 36 -54.57 71.44 -16.33
C PRO A 36 -55.22 70.10 -16.72
N LEU A 37 -54.74 68.98 -16.19
CA LEU A 37 -55.26 67.64 -16.46
C LEU A 37 -56.01 67.04 -15.25
N LYS A 38 -56.01 67.69 -14.09
CA LYS A 38 -56.64 67.18 -12.86
C LYS A 38 -57.29 68.31 -12.06
N VAL A 39 -58.55 68.12 -11.69
CA VAL A 39 -59.29 68.99 -10.76
C VAL A 39 -59.23 68.53 -9.29
N GLU A 40 -58.66 67.35 -9.07
CA GLU A 40 -58.52 66.70 -7.77
C GLU A 40 -57.14 66.01 -7.73
N PRO A 41 -56.39 66.04 -6.61
CA PRO A 41 -55.03 65.50 -6.52
C PRO A 41 -54.88 64.03 -6.92
N GLY A 42 -55.90 63.20 -6.76
CA GLY A 42 -55.78 61.77 -7.06
C GLY A 42 -54.72 61.07 -6.19
N ILE A 43 -54.15 59.98 -6.70
CA ILE A 43 -53.26 59.08 -5.94
C ILE A 43 -51.81 59.57 -5.97
N CYS A 44 -51.37 60.10 -7.12
CA CYS A 44 -50.03 60.66 -7.34
C CYS A 44 -49.93 62.15 -7.03
N GLY A 45 -51.02 62.77 -6.57
CA GLY A 45 -51.10 64.22 -6.41
C GLY A 45 -51.26 64.96 -7.74
N CYS A 46 -51.19 66.29 -7.66
CA CYS A 46 -51.24 67.17 -8.82
C CYS A 46 -49.93 67.12 -9.62
N GLY A 47 -50.02 67.18 -10.94
CA GLY A 47 -48.90 67.26 -11.88
C GLY A 47 -48.31 65.91 -12.31
N THR A 48 -48.79 64.79 -11.75
CA THR A 48 -48.39 63.43 -12.13
C THR A 48 -49.62 62.60 -12.44
N ALA A 49 -49.69 61.98 -13.62
CA ALA A 49 -50.83 61.15 -13.99
C ALA A 49 -50.96 59.95 -13.04
N ASP A 50 -52.19 59.59 -12.68
CA ASP A 50 -52.49 58.36 -11.91
C ASP A 50 -52.46 57.13 -12.83
N THR A 51 -51.41 57.01 -13.65
CA THR A 51 -51.21 55.86 -14.54
C THR A 51 -50.85 54.65 -13.69
N ASP A 52 -51.46 53.53 -14.02
CA ASP A 52 -51.20 52.21 -13.46
C ASP A 52 -50.88 51.33 -14.68
N THR A 53 -49.58 51.14 -14.94
CA THR A 53 -49.05 50.61 -16.19
C THR A 53 -49.32 49.10 -16.34
N ASP A 54 -49.32 48.34 -15.24
CA ASP A 54 -49.56 46.90 -15.22
C ASP A 54 -50.95 46.50 -14.72
N ALA A 55 -51.75 47.47 -14.27
CA ALA A 55 -53.12 47.34 -13.85
C ALA A 55 -53.30 46.49 -12.57
N ASP A 56 -52.36 46.60 -11.63
CA ASP A 56 -52.39 45.90 -10.34
C ASP A 56 -53.21 46.61 -9.26
N GLY A 57 -53.59 47.87 -9.54
CA GLY A 57 -54.35 48.74 -8.65
C GLY A 57 -53.50 49.80 -7.95
N THR A 58 -52.19 49.82 -8.14
CA THR A 58 -51.25 50.79 -7.61
C THR A 58 -50.77 51.71 -8.73
N ALA A 59 -50.91 53.02 -8.55
CA ALA A 59 -50.42 53.95 -9.56
C ALA A 59 -48.88 53.95 -9.58
N ASP A 60 -48.29 54.05 -10.77
CA ASP A 60 -46.84 53.98 -11.06
C ASP A 60 -45.99 54.86 -10.14
N CYS A 61 -46.52 56.00 -9.68
CA CYS A 61 -45.83 56.94 -8.80
C CYS A 61 -45.60 56.40 -7.37
N ASN A 62 -46.45 55.48 -6.93
CA ASN A 62 -46.44 54.86 -5.61
C ASN A 62 -46.10 53.35 -5.70
N ASP A 63 -45.81 52.86 -6.90
CA ASP A 63 -45.47 51.48 -7.17
C ASP A 63 -43.95 51.31 -7.28
N GLY A 64 -43.38 50.43 -6.45
CA GLY A 64 -41.97 50.06 -6.51
C GLY A 64 -41.62 49.16 -7.70
N CYS A 65 -42.63 48.58 -8.35
CA CYS A 65 -42.54 47.73 -9.52
C CYS A 65 -43.64 48.05 -10.57
N PRO A 66 -43.61 49.23 -11.22
CA PRO A 66 -44.69 49.72 -12.11
C PRO A 66 -44.99 48.89 -13.38
N ALA A 67 -44.38 47.72 -13.55
CA ALA A 67 -44.56 46.84 -14.68
C ALA A 67 -44.74 45.36 -14.27
N ASP A 68 -44.81 45.07 -12.97
CA ASP A 68 -45.07 43.74 -12.43
C ASP A 68 -46.44 43.68 -11.73
N PRO A 69 -47.47 43.14 -12.40
CA PRO A 69 -48.83 43.14 -11.87
C PRO A 69 -49.05 42.25 -10.63
N LEU A 70 -48.00 41.58 -10.15
CA LEU A 70 -48.04 40.71 -8.97
C LEU A 70 -47.31 41.32 -7.77
N LYS A 71 -46.60 42.44 -7.93
CA LYS A 71 -45.80 43.06 -6.87
C LYS A 71 -45.87 44.58 -6.95
N VAL A 72 -46.14 45.21 -5.80
CA VAL A 72 -46.06 46.67 -5.63
C VAL A 72 -44.74 47.14 -4.99
N GLU A 73 -43.95 46.19 -4.50
CA GLU A 73 -42.62 46.41 -3.94
C GLU A 73 -41.65 45.35 -4.50
N PRO A 74 -40.37 45.69 -4.80
CA PRO A 74 -39.42 44.76 -5.41
C PRO A 74 -39.20 43.46 -4.65
N GLY A 75 -39.33 43.44 -3.31
CA GLY A 75 -39.06 42.22 -2.54
C GLY A 75 -37.60 41.76 -2.65
N ILE A 76 -37.36 40.47 -2.43
CA ILE A 76 -36.02 39.86 -2.32
C ILE A 76 -35.43 39.58 -3.71
N CYS A 77 -36.26 39.14 -4.65
CA CYS A 77 -35.89 38.82 -6.02
C CYS A 77 -36.07 39.99 -7.00
N GLY A 78 -36.47 41.16 -6.51
CA GLY A 78 -36.85 42.28 -7.35
C GLY A 78 -38.21 42.09 -8.04
N CYS A 79 -38.51 43.03 -8.93
CA CYS A 79 -39.72 42.98 -9.74
C CYS A 79 -39.62 41.89 -10.82
N GLY A 80 -40.75 41.26 -11.14
CA GLY A 80 -40.92 40.26 -12.20
C GLY A 80 -40.51 38.83 -11.81
N THR A 81 -39.98 38.62 -10.61
CA THR A 81 -39.59 37.30 -10.09
C THR A 81 -40.23 37.09 -8.72
N ALA A 82 -40.98 36.00 -8.54
CA ALA A 82 -41.61 35.69 -7.25
C ALA A 82 -40.55 35.47 -6.16
N ASP A 83 -40.82 35.93 -4.94
CA ASP A 83 -39.99 35.65 -3.76
C ASP A 83 -40.30 34.25 -3.20
N THR A 84 -40.35 33.25 -4.09
CA THR A 84 -40.56 31.85 -3.72
C THR A 84 -39.30 31.33 -3.03
N ASP A 85 -39.51 30.60 -1.95
CA ASP A 85 -38.51 29.86 -1.20
C ASP A 85 -39.01 28.40 -1.18
N THR A 86 -38.50 27.61 -2.12
CA THR A 86 -39.05 26.30 -2.48
C THR A 86 -38.81 25.25 -1.40
N ASP A 87 -37.68 25.31 -0.69
CA ASP A 87 -37.32 24.38 0.38
C ASP A 87 -37.51 24.94 1.80
N ALA A 88 -37.88 26.20 1.92
CA ALA A 88 -38.20 26.91 3.15
C ALA A 88 -37.00 27.09 4.09
N ASP A 89 -35.80 27.28 3.53
CA ASP A 89 -34.57 27.51 4.28
C ASP A 89 -34.37 28.97 4.72
N GLY A 90 -35.20 29.87 4.19
CA GLY A 90 -35.17 31.31 4.45
C GLY A 90 -34.53 32.12 3.33
N THR A 91 -34.03 31.48 2.27
CA THR A 91 -33.45 32.12 1.08
C THR A 91 -34.38 31.93 -0.10
N ALA A 92 -34.76 33.04 -0.76
CA ALA A 92 -35.60 32.94 -1.95
C ALA A 92 -34.82 32.29 -3.11
N ASP A 93 -35.49 31.47 -3.91
CA ASP A 93 -34.95 30.68 -5.02
C ASP A 93 -34.05 31.49 -5.98
N CYS A 94 -34.32 32.78 -6.13
CA CYS A 94 -33.55 33.68 -7.00
C CYS A 94 -32.14 34.01 -6.47
N ASN A 95 -31.95 33.91 -5.15
CA ASN A 95 -30.72 34.19 -4.44
C ASN A 95 -30.14 32.92 -3.79
N ASP A 96 -30.76 31.77 -4.04
CA ASP A 96 -30.36 30.49 -3.50
C ASP A 96 -29.59 29.69 -4.57
N GLY A 97 -28.35 29.32 -4.26
CA GLY A 97 -27.53 28.45 -5.11
C GLY A 97 -28.02 26.99 -5.12
N CYS A 98 -28.89 26.62 -4.17
CA CYS A 98 -29.49 25.31 -4.00
C CYS A 98 -30.98 25.39 -3.63
N PRO A 99 -31.88 25.88 -4.53
CA PRO A 99 -33.31 26.15 -4.24
C PRO A 99 -34.19 24.96 -3.82
N ALA A 100 -33.63 23.77 -3.61
CA ALA A 100 -34.35 22.57 -3.23
C ALA A 100 -33.64 21.81 -2.09
N ASP A 101 -32.56 22.36 -1.52
CA ASP A 101 -31.83 21.80 -0.39
C ASP A 101 -31.97 22.69 0.85
N PRO A 102 -32.86 22.35 1.80
CA PRO A 102 -33.14 23.20 2.96
C PRO A 102 -31.98 23.33 3.96
N LEU A 103 -30.85 22.66 3.71
CA LEU A 103 -29.65 22.71 4.56
C LEU A 103 -28.52 23.52 3.92
N LYS A 104 -28.66 23.97 2.68
CA LYS A 104 -27.61 24.69 1.95
C LYS A 104 -28.22 25.78 1.06
N VAL A 105 -27.70 27.00 1.20
CA VAL A 105 -27.96 28.12 0.28
C VAL A 105 -26.92 28.25 -0.84
N GLU A 106 -25.85 27.49 -0.74
CA GLU A 106 -24.72 27.48 -1.67
C GLU A 106 -24.28 26.03 -1.91
N PRO A 107 -23.93 25.62 -3.15
CA PRO A 107 -23.61 24.23 -3.45
C PRO A 107 -22.47 23.62 -2.62
N GLY A 108 -21.48 24.41 -2.21
CA GLY A 108 -20.33 23.89 -1.48
C GLY A 108 -19.50 22.88 -2.31
N ILE A 109 -18.80 21.97 -1.63
CA ILE A 109 -17.85 21.03 -2.26
C ILE A 109 -18.60 19.86 -2.90
N CYS A 110 -19.60 19.32 -2.20
CA CYS A 110 -20.41 18.17 -2.63
C CYS A 110 -21.61 18.57 -3.50
N GLY A 111 -21.81 19.86 -3.75
CA GLY A 111 -23.02 20.36 -4.39
C GLY A 111 -24.24 20.36 -3.46
N CYS A 112 -25.40 20.65 -4.04
CA CYS A 112 -26.67 20.65 -3.33
C CYS A 112 -27.15 19.22 -3.04
N GLY A 113 -27.85 19.03 -1.93
CA GLY A 113 -28.47 17.78 -1.49
C GLY A 113 -27.52 16.80 -0.80
N THR A 114 -26.22 17.12 -0.73
CA THR A 114 -25.19 16.30 -0.08
C THR A 114 -24.39 17.17 0.89
N ALA A 115 -24.31 16.78 2.16
CA ALA A 115 -23.55 17.53 3.16
C ALA A 115 -22.06 17.54 2.82
N ASP A 116 -21.38 18.67 3.08
CA ASP A 116 -19.92 18.79 2.98
C ASP A 116 -19.25 18.23 4.26
N THR A 117 -19.72 17.05 4.70
CA THR A 117 -19.16 16.34 5.84
C THR A 117 -17.76 15.84 5.48
N ASP A 118 -16.85 15.96 6.43
CA ASP A 118 -15.50 15.40 6.40
C ASP A 118 -15.38 14.57 7.68
N THR A 119 -15.58 13.27 7.55
CA THR A 119 -15.81 12.35 8.66
C THR A 119 -14.52 12.05 9.45
N ASP A 120 -13.37 11.99 8.77
CA ASP A 120 -12.06 11.72 9.37
C ASP A 120 -11.19 12.98 9.58
N ALA A 121 -11.68 14.14 9.13
CA ALA A 121 -11.05 15.45 9.26
C ALA A 121 -9.71 15.57 8.54
N ASP A 122 -9.55 14.87 7.40
CA ASP A 122 -8.35 14.95 6.57
C ASP A 122 -8.33 16.18 5.64
N GLY A 123 -9.45 16.90 5.55
CA GLY A 123 -9.64 18.10 4.73
C GLY A 123 -10.31 17.85 3.38
N ILE A 124 -10.69 16.61 3.08
CA ILE A 124 -11.42 16.19 1.88
C ILE A 124 -12.84 15.80 2.32
N ALA A 125 -13.85 16.40 1.69
CA ALA A 125 -15.23 16.05 2.03
C ALA A 125 -15.54 14.61 1.59
N ASP A 126 -16.36 13.88 2.35
CA ASP A 126 -16.71 12.46 2.14
C ASP A 126 -17.18 12.14 0.71
N CYS A 127 -17.83 13.12 0.04
CA CYS A 127 -18.32 12.98 -1.32
C CYS A 127 -17.23 12.99 -2.40
N MET A 128 -16.05 13.51 -2.07
CA MET A 128 -14.87 13.65 -2.91
C MET A 128 -13.69 12.82 -2.39
N ASP A 129 -13.89 12.09 -1.30
CA ASP A 129 -12.87 11.28 -0.66
C ASP A 129 -13.02 9.80 -1.05
N GLU A 130 -11.95 9.19 -1.54
CA GLU A 130 -11.91 7.75 -1.78
C GLU A 130 -11.91 6.95 -0.47
N CYS A 131 -11.48 7.56 0.63
CA CYS A 131 -11.38 6.96 1.95
C CYS A 131 -12.06 7.78 3.06
N PRO A 132 -13.41 7.93 3.07
CA PRO A 132 -14.16 8.81 3.98
C PRO A 132 -14.12 8.47 5.48
N GLY A 133 -13.28 7.55 5.91
CA GLY A 133 -13.06 7.26 7.33
C GLY A 133 -11.58 7.02 7.65
N GLY A 134 -10.69 7.23 6.69
CA GLY A 134 -9.24 7.04 6.81
C GLY A 134 -8.56 8.40 6.94
N GLN A 135 -7.51 8.52 7.73
CA GLN A 135 -6.77 9.79 7.81
C GLN A 135 -5.93 9.99 6.54
N GLY A 136 -6.56 10.43 5.44
CA GLY A 136 -5.96 10.67 4.14
C GLY A 136 -6.56 9.85 3.00
N THR A 137 -6.11 10.17 1.78
CA THR A 137 -6.48 9.42 0.57
C THR A 137 -5.69 8.12 0.41
N ILE A 138 -6.09 7.28 -0.54
CA ILE A 138 -5.29 6.11 -1.00
C ILE A 138 -3.83 6.52 -1.25
N GLY A 139 -2.89 5.75 -0.70
CA GLY A 139 -1.45 5.99 -0.78
C GLY A 139 -0.92 6.98 0.27
N SER A 140 -1.78 7.59 1.09
CA SER A 140 -1.34 8.40 2.23
C SER A 140 -0.65 7.52 3.25
N SER A 141 0.41 8.06 3.88
CA SER A 141 1.12 7.38 4.96
C SER A 141 0.21 7.16 6.16
N CYS A 142 0.25 5.97 6.73
CA CYS A 142 -0.49 5.62 7.95
C CYS A 142 0.41 4.76 8.87
N ASP A 143 -0.15 4.24 9.96
CA ASP A 143 0.51 3.30 10.88
C ASP A 143 -0.52 2.20 11.21
N ASP A 144 -0.29 0.97 10.75
CA ASP A 144 -1.17 -0.18 11.01
C ASP A 144 -0.90 -0.86 12.37
N GLY A 145 0.14 -0.40 13.07
CA GLY A 145 0.59 -0.90 14.35
C GLY A 145 1.32 -2.24 14.30
N ASP A 146 1.61 -2.78 13.11
CA ASP A 146 2.37 -4.00 12.93
C ASP A 146 3.89 -3.69 12.91
N PRO A 147 4.68 -4.20 13.88
CA PRO A 147 6.12 -3.96 13.90
C PRO A 147 6.89 -4.76 12.83
N GLU A 148 6.26 -5.68 12.11
CA GLU A 148 6.87 -6.50 11.05
C GLU A 148 6.75 -5.85 9.65
N THR A 149 6.09 -4.69 9.56
CA THR A 149 5.92 -3.90 8.35
C THR A 149 6.54 -2.51 8.48
N VAL A 150 6.77 -1.87 7.34
CA VAL A 150 7.29 -0.50 7.23
C VAL A 150 6.62 0.24 6.06
N ASN A 151 6.73 1.57 6.10
CA ASN A 151 6.22 2.46 5.05
C ASN A 151 4.71 2.27 4.79
N ASP A 152 3.92 2.19 5.86
CA ASP A 152 2.50 1.87 5.77
C ASP A 152 1.72 2.94 5.02
N VAL A 153 0.84 2.46 4.15
CA VAL A 153 0.00 3.30 3.30
C VAL A 153 -1.43 2.78 3.27
N LEU A 154 -2.38 3.70 3.06
CA LEU A 154 -3.77 3.33 2.83
C LEU A 154 -3.92 2.66 1.46
N ASP A 155 -4.48 1.46 1.45
CA ASP A 155 -4.77 0.74 0.22
C ASP A 155 -6.09 1.18 -0.44
N SER A 156 -6.48 0.53 -1.54
CA SER A 156 -7.73 0.84 -2.26
C SER A 156 -9.02 0.52 -1.49
N THR A 157 -8.91 -0.22 -0.39
CA THR A 157 -10.01 -0.51 0.54
C THR A 157 -9.97 0.36 1.79
N CYS A 158 -9.07 1.36 1.80
CA CYS A 158 -8.86 2.30 2.90
C CYS A 158 -8.42 1.62 4.19
N THR A 159 -7.76 0.47 4.07
CA THR A 159 -7.09 -0.19 5.18
C THR A 159 -5.61 0.16 5.15
N CYS A 160 -5.06 0.42 6.33
CA CYS A 160 -3.64 0.68 6.47
C CYS A 160 -2.87 -0.64 6.42
N HIS A 161 -1.89 -0.72 5.53
CA HIS A 161 -1.00 -1.86 5.38
C HIS A 161 0.42 -1.38 5.07
N GLY A 162 1.42 -2.00 5.68
CA GLY A 162 2.82 -1.77 5.36
C GLY A 162 3.48 -2.85 4.50
N ALA A 163 4.60 -2.46 3.89
CA ALA A 163 5.46 -3.38 3.18
C ALA A 163 6.22 -4.26 4.19
N PRO A 164 6.43 -5.56 3.93
CA PRO A 164 7.20 -6.42 4.83
C PRO A 164 8.61 -5.87 5.07
N LEU A 165 9.19 -6.07 6.26
CA LEU A 165 10.55 -5.60 6.58
C LEU A 165 11.64 -6.09 5.60
N ASN A 166 11.41 -7.20 4.93
CA ASN A 166 12.33 -7.79 3.95
C ASN A 166 11.91 -7.56 2.50
N ASP A 167 11.17 -6.49 2.23
CA ASP A 167 10.78 -6.05 0.89
C ASP A 167 12.00 -5.73 0.00
N ASP A 168 13.07 -5.21 0.62
CA ASP A 168 14.33 -4.90 -0.05
C ASP A 168 15.41 -5.96 0.21
N CYS A 169 16.24 -6.20 -0.80
CA CYS A 169 17.33 -7.19 -0.72
C CYS A 169 18.38 -6.86 0.37
N PHE A 170 18.50 -5.60 0.77
CA PHE A 170 19.42 -5.17 1.83
C PHE A 170 18.90 -5.50 3.23
N ASP A 171 17.58 -5.60 3.38
CA ASP A 171 16.88 -5.92 4.62
C ASP A 171 16.40 -7.38 4.65
N ALA A 172 17.01 -8.22 3.80
CA ALA A 172 16.71 -9.63 3.70
C ALA A 172 16.78 -10.35 5.06
N ILE A 173 15.72 -11.07 5.41
CA ILE A 173 15.64 -11.81 6.67
C ILE A 173 16.55 -13.05 6.61
N ALA A 174 17.35 -13.24 7.65
CA ALA A 174 18.24 -14.39 7.75
C ALA A 174 17.47 -15.68 8.04
N ILE A 175 17.62 -16.68 7.17
CA ILE A 175 17.10 -18.03 7.36
C ILE A 175 18.25 -19.03 7.54
N THR A 176 17.99 -20.09 8.31
CA THR A 176 19.00 -21.11 8.63
C THR A 176 18.94 -22.26 7.64
N VAL A 177 20.11 -22.72 7.19
CA VAL A 177 20.23 -23.96 6.41
C VAL A 177 19.99 -25.15 7.35
N GLN A 178 18.90 -25.87 7.13
CA GLN A 178 18.49 -27.04 7.90
C GLN A 178 19.30 -28.28 7.51
N ALA A 179 19.25 -29.34 8.31
CA ALA A 179 19.91 -30.58 7.93
C ALA A 179 19.22 -31.22 6.71
N ALA A 180 19.92 -32.15 6.07
CA ALA A 180 19.36 -32.85 4.91
C ALA A 180 18.07 -33.59 5.28
N ASN A 181 17.01 -33.35 4.52
CA ASN A 181 15.64 -33.87 4.71
C ASN A 181 14.83 -33.27 5.89
N ASP A 182 15.26 -32.14 6.48
CA ASP A 182 14.50 -31.44 7.52
C ASP A 182 13.43 -30.48 6.95
N CYS A 183 13.43 -30.24 5.64
CA CYS A 183 12.39 -29.49 4.94
C CYS A 183 11.28 -30.43 4.45
N PRO A 184 9.99 -30.07 4.58
CA PRO A 184 9.44 -28.77 4.97
C PRO A 184 9.20 -28.56 6.48
N ALA A 185 9.57 -29.52 7.34
CA ALA A 185 9.20 -29.50 8.76
C ALA A 185 9.73 -28.28 9.54
N ASN A 186 10.90 -27.75 9.17
CA ASN A 186 11.51 -26.56 9.78
C ASN A 186 11.50 -25.33 8.84
N ALA A 187 10.42 -25.17 8.06
CA ALA A 187 10.28 -24.03 7.17
C ALA A 187 10.03 -22.71 7.95
N THR A 188 10.51 -21.61 7.37
CA THR A 188 10.24 -20.25 7.83
C THR A 188 8.99 -19.74 7.12
N ALA A 189 8.03 -19.21 7.88
CA ALA A 189 6.85 -18.56 7.33
C ALA A 189 7.22 -17.19 6.72
N GLY A 190 6.54 -16.82 5.65
CA GLY A 190 6.68 -15.54 4.99
C GLY A 190 5.38 -15.10 4.34
N ASP A 191 5.30 -13.82 3.98
CA ASP A 191 4.18 -13.24 3.27
C ASP A 191 4.70 -12.14 2.34
N ASN A 192 4.23 -12.13 1.09
CA ASN A 192 4.53 -11.07 0.12
C ASN A 192 3.29 -10.28 -0.29
N THR A 193 2.18 -10.32 0.44
CA THR A 193 0.89 -9.70 0.05
C THR A 193 1.02 -8.19 -0.22
N TYR A 194 1.73 -7.46 0.64
CA TYR A 194 1.90 -6.01 0.58
C TYR A 194 3.32 -5.57 0.20
N ALA A 195 4.12 -6.50 -0.34
CA ALA A 195 5.45 -6.17 -0.83
C ALA A 195 5.37 -5.17 -1.98
N THR A 196 6.29 -4.21 -2.03
CA THR A 196 6.30 -3.22 -3.09
C THR A 196 6.86 -3.81 -4.39
N ALA A 197 6.59 -3.12 -5.50
CA ALA A 197 6.98 -3.61 -6.81
C ALA A 197 8.50 -3.65 -6.98
N GLY A 198 9.08 -4.85 -7.04
CA GLY A 198 10.52 -5.01 -7.25
C GLY A 198 11.01 -4.41 -8.58
N VAL A 199 12.13 -3.69 -8.54
CA VAL A 199 12.68 -2.93 -9.69
C VAL A 199 13.49 -3.76 -10.67
N THR A 200 13.96 -4.93 -10.27
CA THR A 200 14.68 -5.88 -11.14
C THR A 200 13.80 -7.09 -11.41
N LEU A 201 13.85 -7.64 -12.62
CA LEU A 201 13.05 -8.81 -13.00
C LEU A 201 13.94 -10.06 -13.05
N PRO A 202 13.55 -11.18 -12.41
CA PRO A 202 14.25 -12.45 -12.49
C PRO A 202 14.19 -13.01 -13.92
N SER A 203 15.15 -13.85 -14.30
CA SER A 203 15.18 -14.41 -15.67
C SER A 203 13.95 -15.28 -16.01
N CYS A 204 13.32 -15.87 -14.99
CA CYS A 204 12.13 -16.71 -15.11
C CYS A 204 10.81 -15.96 -14.95
N ALA A 205 10.84 -14.64 -14.70
CA ALA A 205 9.69 -13.75 -14.71
C ALA A 205 10.08 -12.40 -15.34
N PRO A 206 10.31 -12.39 -16.68
CA PRO A 206 10.90 -11.24 -17.37
C PRO A 206 9.94 -10.07 -17.62
N ASP A 207 8.65 -10.23 -17.31
CA ASP A 207 7.60 -9.26 -17.57
C ASP A 207 6.68 -9.13 -16.36
N GLY A 208 6.03 -7.96 -16.23
CA GLY A 208 5.00 -7.71 -15.22
C GLY A 208 5.50 -6.97 -13.97
N VAL A 209 4.59 -6.83 -13.00
CA VAL A 209 4.88 -6.29 -11.68
C VAL A 209 5.02 -7.47 -10.71
N LEU A 210 6.10 -7.48 -9.94
CA LEU A 210 6.36 -8.51 -8.95
C LEU A 210 6.06 -7.97 -7.56
N SER A 211 5.42 -8.78 -6.74
CA SER A 211 5.45 -8.61 -5.30
C SER A 211 6.49 -9.57 -4.74
N ASP A 212 7.55 -9.07 -4.11
CA ASP A 212 8.67 -9.90 -3.69
C ASP A 212 9.25 -9.56 -2.34
N VAL A 213 9.76 -10.60 -1.68
CA VAL A 213 10.44 -10.48 -0.39
C VAL A 213 11.73 -11.27 -0.41
N TRP A 214 12.68 -10.84 0.42
CA TRP A 214 14.06 -11.28 0.37
C TRP A 214 14.48 -12.03 1.64
N TYR A 215 15.26 -13.09 1.44
CA TYR A 215 15.88 -13.86 2.52
C TYR A 215 17.35 -14.03 2.24
N VAL A 216 18.14 -14.21 3.29
CA VAL A 216 19.57 -14.49 3.20
C VAL A 216 19.90 -15.76 3.97
N PHE A 217 20.76 -16.61 3.40
CA PHE A 217 21.32 -17.74 4.12
C PHE A 217 22.81 -17.85 3.88
N ASN A 218 23.54 -18.40 4.85
CA ASN A 218 24.94 -18.80 4.67
C ASN A 218 25.00 -20.29 4.36
N ALA A 219 25.70 -20.67 3.28
CA ALA A 219 25.82 -22.07 2.87
C ALA A 219 26.50 -22.96 3.92
N GLY A 220 27.24 -22.41 4.88
CA GLY A 220 28.06 -23.19 5.81
C GLY A 220 29.04 -24.08 5.06
N ASP A 221 29.33 -25.28 5.53
CA ASP A 221 30.26 -26.19 4.84
C ASP A 221 29.67 -26.91 3.61
N ASN A 222 28.44 -26.56 3.21
CA ASN A 222 27.75 -27.25 2.12
C ASN A 222 28.27 -26.79 0.75
N THR A 223 28.33 -27.73 -0.19
CA THR A 223 28.63 -27.47 -1.61
C THR A 223 27.39 -27.41 -2.49
N ASP A 224 26.26 -27.87 -1.96
CA ASP A 224 24.94 -27.79 -2.56
C ASP A 224 23.87 -27.64 -1.48
N VAL A 225 22.80 -26.95 -1.82
CA VAL A 225 21.61 -26.79 -0.98
C VAL A 225 20.36 -27.03 -1.80
N THR A 226 19.28 -27.41 -1.13
CA THR A 226 17.95 -27.59 -1.72
C THR A 226 16.98 -26.59 -1.10
N ILE A 227 16.25 -25.86 -1.93
CA ILE A 227 15.16 -24.98 -1.50
C ILE A 227 13.82 -25.66 -1.74
N THR A 228 12.98 -25.65 -0.72
CA THR A 228 11.57 -26.01 -0.76
C THR A 228 10.74 -24.76 -0.52
N LEU A 229 9.80 -24.48 -1.42
CA LEU A 229 8.81 -23.41 -1.29
C LEU A 229 7.43 -24.06 -1.27
N GLU A 230 6.64 -23.79 -0.24
CA GLU A 230 5.24 -24.23 -0.16
C GLU A 230 4.33 -23.00 -0.09
N HIS A 231 3.25 -23.05 -0.86
CA HIS A 231 2.25 -21.99 -0.93
C HIS A 231 0.88 -22.59 -1.27
N ASP A 232 -0.19 -21.80 -1.12
CA ASP A 232 -1.52 -22.26 -1.52
C ASP A 232 -1.67 -22.40 -3.05
N THR A 233 -2.70 -23.09 -3.52
CA THR A 233 -2.88 -23.30 -4.97
C THR A 233 -3.37 -22.07 -5.74
N THR A 234 -3.69 -20.97 -5.04
CA THR A 234 -4.22 -19.73 -5.62
C THR A 234 -3.13 -18.69 -5.89
N THR A 235 -2.00 -18.83 -5.22
CA THR A 235 -0.78 -18.02 -5.39
C THR A 235 0.11 -18.64 -6.47
N SER A 236 0.68 -17.79 -7.35
CA SER A 236 1.65 -18.21 -8.37
C SER A 236 3.01 -17.67 -7.98
N MET A 237 3.71 -18.41 -7.12
CA MET A 237 4.98 -17.94 -6.54
C MET A 237 6.17 -18.48 -7.31
N GLY A 238 7.18 -17.65 -7.47
CA GLY A 238 8.48 -18.01 -8.00
C GLY A 238 9.58 -17.75 -6.98
N VAL A 239 10.75 -18.26 -7.30
CA VAL A 239 11.94 -18.10 -6.47
C VAL A 239 13.16 -17.87 -7.34
N ALA A 240 13.98 -16.91 -6.95
CA ALA A 240 15.26 -16.65 -7.59
C ALA A 240 16.37 -16.55 -6.53
N VAL A 241 17.56 -17.00 -6.89
CA VAL A 241 18.71 -17.06 -5.99
C VAL A 241 19.83 -16.21 -6.56
N TYR A 242 20.39 -15.32 -5.75
CA TYR A 242 21.42 -14.37 -6.14
C TYR A 242 22.65 -14.47 -5.25
N THR A 243 23.80 -14.09 -5.81
CA THR A 243 25.07 -14.01 -5.07
C THR A 243 25.20 -12.74 -4.21
N ALA A 244 24.42 -11.70 -4.53
CA ALA A 244 24.30 -10.41 -3.84
C ALA A 244 23.11 -9.65 -4.45
N CYS A 245 22.72 -8.50 -3.89
CA CYS A 245 21.63 -7.65 -4.41
C CYS A 245 21.78 -7.35 -5.91
N ASP A 246 22.97 -6.92 -6.33
CA ASP A 246 23.35 -6.69 -7.74
C ASP A 246 24.20 -7.84 -8.29
N GLY A 247 24.06 -9.02 -7.71
CA GLY A 247 24.87 -10.19 -8.01
C GLY A 247 24.38 -10.97 -9.23
N ALA A 248 25.16 -11.98 -9.61
CA ALA A 248 24.71 -12.96 -10.58
C ALA A 248 23.56 -13.78 -10.01
N GLU A 249 22.52 -13.97 -10.83
CA GLU A 249 21.45 -14.95 -10.60
C GLU A 249 21.99 -16.36 -10.83
N LEU A 250 21.88 -17.21 -9.81
CA LEU A 250 22.32 -18.61 -9.86
C LEU A 250 21.20 -19.55 -10.28
N HIS A 251 19.99 -19.25 -9.87
CA HIS A 251 18.82 -20.06 -10.13
C HIS A 251 17.57 -19.19 -10.18
N CYS A 252 16.61 -19.59 -11.01
CA CYS A 252 15.31 -18.98 -11.09
C CYS A 252 14.29 -20.04 -11.49
N ALA A 253 13.22 -20.17 -10.71
CA ALA A 253 12.09 -21.04 -11.02
C ALA A 253 10.78 -20.28 -10.81
N ALA A 254 9.97 -20.17 -11.86
CA ALA A 254 8.60 -19.70 -11.76
C ALA A 254 7.69 -20.89 -11.40
N ALA A 255 6.87 -20.74 -10.36
CA ALA A 255 5.94 -21.78 -9.87
C ALA A 255 6.62 -23.15 -9.64
N PRO A 256 7.70 -23.24 -8.83
CA PRO A 256 8.33 -24.52 -8.54
C PRO A 256 7.37 -25.44 -7.78
N SER A 257 7.01 -26.57 -8.39
CA SER A 257 6.14 -27.59 -7.78
C SER A 257 6.91 -28.69 -7.04
N THR A 258 8.24 -28.68 -7.13
CA THR A 258 9.14 -29.60 -6.44
C THR A 258 10.36 -28.85 -5.92
N PRO A 259 10.98 -29.32 -4.81
CA PRO A 259 12.24 -28.75 -4.34
C PRO A 259 13.31 -28.80 -5.44
N PHE A 260 14.18 -27.78 -5.46
CA PHE A 260 15.26 -27.66 -6.43
C PHE A 260 16.60 -27.49 -5.73
N ALA A 261 17.63 -28.15 -6.28
CA ALA A 261 18.99 -28.11 -5.75
C ALA A 261 19.91 -27.31 -6.67
N PHE A 262 20.86 -26.59 -6.09
CA PHE A 262 21.87 -25.85 -6.82
C PHE A 262 23.19 -25.83 -6.05
N ALA A 263 24.28 -25.62 -6.79
CA ALA A 263 25.62 -25.58 -6.21
C ALA A 263 25.86 -24.24 -5.49
N VAL A 264 26.55 -24.32 -4.36
CA VAL A 264 26.98 -23.17 -3.55
C VAL A 264 28.46 -23.30 -3.20
N SER A 265 29.08 -22.17 -2.92
CA SER A 265 30.43 -22.13 -2.36
C SER A 265 30.34 -22.20 -0.84
N PRO A 266 31.15 -23.04 -0.18
CA PRO A 266 31.17 -23.11 1.27
C PRO A 266 31.41 -21.74 1.91
N ASN A 267 30.75 -21.52 3.05
CA ASN A 267 30.82 -20.35 3.92
C ASN A 267 30.44 -19.03 3.23
N SER A 268 29.78 -19.10 2.08
CA SER A 268 29.30 -17.94 1.32
C SER A 268 27.83 -17.67 1.59
N ALA A 269 27.46 -16.39 1.61
CA ALA A 269 26.07 -15.96 1.75
C ALA A 269 25.39 -15.85 0.38
N TYR A 270 24.10 -16.18 0.34
CA TYR A 270 23.26 -16.10 -0.84
C TYR A 270 21.92 -15.46 -0.48
N LEU A 271 21.38 -14.70 -1.43
CA LEU A 271 20.05 -14.11 -1.33
C LEU A 271 19.04 -15.00 -2.04
N VAL A 272 17.86 -15.13 -1.45
CA VAL A 272 16.71 -15.78 -2.04
C VAL A 272 15.60 -14.74 -2.14
N ARG A 273 15.12 -14.53 -3.34
CA ARG A 273 13.96 -13.71 -3.63
C ARG A 273 12.77 -14.63 -3.83
N VAL A 274 11.74 -14.48 -3.02
CA VAL A 274 10.45 -15.14 -3.24
C VAL A 274 9.52 -14.09 -3.83
N PHE A 275 8.99 -14.35 -5.02
CA PHE A 275 8.24 -13.36 -5.77
C PHE A 275 6.92 -13.92 -6.29
N THR A 276 5.93 -13.07 -6.49
CA THR A 276 4.69 -13.39 -7.18
C THR A 276 4.51 -12.39 -8.31
N ALA A 277 4.37 -12.87 -9.55
CA ALA A 277 4.01 -12.01 -10.66
C ALA A 277 2.51 -11.71 -10.59
N LEU A 278 2.17 -10.45 -10.33
CA LEU A 278 0.78 -10.00 -10.14
C LEU A 278 -0.07 -10.12 -11.42
N SER A 279 0.56 -10.32 -12.57
CA SER A 279 -0.11 -10.67 -13.83
C SER A 279 -0.58 -12.12 -13.91
N SER A 280 -0.03 -13.03 -13.10
CA SER A 280 -0.30 -14.48 -13.17
C SER A 280 -0.86 -15.08 -11.88
N GLY A 281 -0.90 -14.33 -10.79
CA GLY A 281 -1.47 -14.78 -9.52
C GLY A 281 -1.52 -13.66 -8.49
N GLN A 282 -2.15 -13.95 -7.35
CA GLN A 282 -2.19 -13.05 -6.20
C GLN A 282 -1.00 -13.36 -5.28
N ALA A 283 -0.40 -12.32 -4.70
CA ALA A 283 0.58 -12.46 -3.62
C ALA A 283 -0.08 -13.02 -2.34
N GLY A 284 0.71 -13.56 -1.42
CA GLY A 284 0.15 -14.26 -0.27
C GLY A 284 1.17 -14.91 0.66
N PRO A 285 0.68 -15.61 1.70
CA PRO A 285 1.51 -16.33 2.64
C PRO A 285 2.14 -17.58 2.03
N PHE A 286 3.35 -17.90 2.48
CA PHE A 286 4.11 -19.07 2.04
C PHE A 286 5.01 -19.59 3.16
N THR A 287 5.66 -20.73 2.92
CA THR A 287 6.78 -21.19 3.73
C THR A 287 7.98 -21.48 2.84
N ILE A 288 9.16 -21.05 3.30
CA ILE A 288 10.44 -21.27 2.63
C ILE A 288 11.37 -22.07 3.53
N CYS A 289 12.06 -23.07 2.98
CA CYS A 289 13.01 -23.88 3.71
C CYS A 289 14.24 -24.17 2.85
N VAL A 290 15.43 -23.94 3.41
CA VAL A 290 16.71 -24.29 2.80
C VAL A 290 17.28 -25.47 3.57
N SER A 291 17.60 -26.57 2.89
CA SER A 291 18.25 -27.74 3.50
C SER A 291 19.60 -28.00 2.86
N ALA A 292 20.53 -28.49 3.68
CA ALA A 292 21.82 -28.99 3.23
C ALA A 292 21.63 -30.11 2.19
N GLY A 293 22.47 -30.10 1.17
CA GLY A 293 22.66 -31.23 0.29
C GLY A 293 23.02 -32.50 1.04
N ILE A 294 22.62 -33.66 0.51
CA ILE A 294 23.17 -34.93 0.98
C ILE A 294 24.60 -35.00 0.45
N ASN A 295 25.55 -34.46 1.22
CA ASN A 295 26.98 -34.56 0.95
C ASN A 295 27.40 -36.03 0.97
N THR A 296 27.38 -36.68 -0.19
CA THR A 296 27.88 -38.05 -0.39
C THR A 296 29.41 -38.09 -0.49
N VAL A 297 30.05 -36.92 -0.56
CA VAL A 297 31.51 -36.76 -0.64
C VAL A 297 32.03 -36.44 0.75
N VAL A 298 32.76 -37.38 1.33
CA VAL A 298 33.70 -37.07 2.41
C VAL A 298 34.85 -36.31 1.75
N PRO A 299 35.15 -35.06 2.14
CA PRO A 299 36.26 -34.32 1.55
C PRO A 299 37.54 -35.14 1.75
N ASP A 300 38.23 -35.42 0.65
CA ASP A 300 39.50 -36.15 0.68
C ASP A 300 40.50 -35.29 1.44
N VAL A 301 40.97 -35.75 2.60
CA VAL A 301 41.98 -35.02 3.37
C VAL A 301 43.27 -35.10 2.57
N THR A 302 43.64 -33.99 1.92
CA THR A 302 44.75 -33.86 0.95
C THR A 302 46.15 -34.06 1.52
N THR A 303 46.27 -34.52 2.77
CA THR A 303 47.52 -35.00 3.35
C THR A 303 47.42 -36.49 3.62
N THR A 304 47.94 -37.32 2.73
CA THR A 304 48.06 -38.76 2.96
C THR A 304 49.06 -38.99 4.10
N VAL A 305 48.59 -39.32 5.29
CA VAL A 305 49.43 -39.60 6.47
C VAL A 305 49.26 -41.04 6.87
N GLY A 306 49.85 -41.91 6.09
CA GLY A 306 49.64 -43.33 6.25
C GLY A 306 49.69 -44.05 4.92
N THR A 307 50.48 -45.11 4.85
CA THR A 307 50.24 -46.18 3.87
C THR A 307 50.12 -47.47 4.66
N LEU A 308 49.19 -48.34 4.29
CA LEU A 308 48.98 -49.60 4.99
C LEU A 308 49.29 -50.80 4.08
N PHE A 309 49.98 -51.79 4.63
CA PHE A 309 50.37 -53.00 3.91
C PHE A 309 50.56 -54.19 4.86
N PRO A 310 50.19 -55.42 4.48
CA PRO A 310 49.44 -55.78 3.27
C PRO A 310 47.95 -55.44 3.39
N ASN A 311 47.30 -55.25 2.24
CA ASN A 311 45.87 -55.07 2.13
C ASN A 311 45.38 -55.65 0.80
N PRO A 312 44.58 -56.73 0.80
CA PRO A 312 43.97 -57.39 1.96
C PRO A 312 44.94 -58.09 2.93
N ASN A 313 44.51 -58.40 4.16
CA ASN A 313 45.28 -59.11 5.18
C ASN A 313 44.39 -60.03 6.06
N ASP A 314 45.00 -60.87 6.90
CA ASP A 314 44.30 -61.82 7.80
C ASP A 314 44.17 -61.27 9.24
N GLY A 315 44.00 -59.95 9.38
CA GLY A 315 43.96 -59.28 10.68
C GLY A 315 45.31 -58.78 11.19
N ARG A 316 46.40 -58.90 10.43
CA ARG A 316 47.69 -58.25 10.76
C ARG A 316 48.20 -57.43 9.61
N PHE A 317 48.45 -56.15 9.85
CA PHE A 317 48.97 -55.22 8.86
C PHE A 317 49.81 -54.12 9.49
N THR A 318 50.68 -53.50 8.70
CA THR A 318 51.54 -52.40 9.14
C THR A 318 51.03 -51.09 8.56
N VAL A 319 50.99 -50.05 9.39
CA VAL A 319 50.70 -48.67 9.01
C VAL A 319 52.00 -47.87 9.05
N ARG A 320 52.45 -47.38 7.89
CA ARG A 320 53.61 -46.49 7.76
C ARG A 320 53.14 -45.04 7.77
N ILE A 321 53.53 -44.29 8.79
CA ILE A 321 53.16 -42.89 8.99
C ILE A 321 54.31 -42.01 8.50
N SER A 322 54.09 -41.24 7.44
CA SER A 322 55.13 -40.38 6.86
C SER A 322 55.15 -38.98 7.50
N GLY A 323 56.34 -38.51 7.88
CA GLY A 323 56.60 -37.12 8.29
C GLY A 323 55.97 -36.65 9.62
N ALA A 324 55.47 -37.55 10.48
CA ALA A 324 54.91 -37.18 11.78
C ALA A 324 55.93 -37.41 12.90
N GLY A 325 56.21 -36.41 13.75
CA GLY A 325 57.02 -36.59 14.96
C GLY A 325 56.28 -36.04 16.18
N ARG A 326 55.60 -36.92 16.93
CA ARG A 326 55.08 -36.74 18.32
C ARG A 326 54.17 -37.91 18.71
N THR A 327 52.94 -37.93 18.20
CA THR A 327 51.89 -38.92 18.51
C THR A 327 51.07 -39.26 17.26
N ALA A 328 50.57 -40.48 17.22
CA ALA A 328 49.65 -40.97 16.21
C ALA A 328 48.47 -41.69 16.88
N ASP A 329 47.27 -41.25 16.54
CA ASP A 329 46.00 -41.85 16.91
C ASP A 329 45.48 -42.66 15.72
N LEU A 330 45.21 -43.94 15.94
CA LEU A 330 44.66 -44.84 14.93
C LEU A 330 43.32 -45.37 15.41
N ARG A 331 42.32 -45.35 14.55
CA ARG A 331 40.98 -45.90 14.82
C ARG A 331 40.53 -46.74 13.64
N LEU A 332 40.08 -47.96 13.91
CA LEU A 332 39.48 -48.83 12.91
C LEU A 332 37.97 -48.86 13.14
N LEU A 333 37.20 -48.54 12.12
CA LEU A 333 35.75 -48.42 12.16
C LEU A 333 35.10 -49.51 11.31
N ASP A 334 33.98 -50.07 11.79
CA ASP A 334 33.12 -50.95 10.98
C ASP A 334 32.29 -50.15 9.96
N MET A 335 31.53 -50.85 9.10
CA MET A 335 30.67 -50.22 8.09
C MET A 335 29.53 -49.37 8.69
N ALA A 336 29.26 -49.51 9.98
CA ALA A 336 28.28 -48.69 10.71
C ALA A 336 28.96 -47.49 11.43
N GLY A 337 30.26 -47.26 11.22
CA GLY A 337 31.02 -46.16 11.83
C GLY A 337 31.40 -46.39 13.30
N ARG A 338 31.26 -47.61 13.84
CA ARG A 338 31.64 -47.90 15.22
C ARG A 338 33.12 -48.23 15.30
N VAL A 339 33.82 -47.68 16.28
CA VAL A 339 35.24 -48.01 16.54
C VAL A 339 35.33 -49.42 17.08
N VAL A 340 35.97 -50.31 16.31
CA VAL A 340 36.20 -51.71 16.66
C VAL A 340 37.63 -52.00 17.12
N TRP A 341 38.56 -51.08 16.83
CA TRP A 341 39.93 -51.12 17.32
C TRP A 341 40.51 -49.69 17.37
N SER A 342 41.39 -49.41 18.34
CA SER A 342 42.08 -48.12 18.42
C SER A 342 43.43 -48.24 19.10
N ALA A 343 44.38 -47.38 18.72
CA ALA A 343 45.66 -47.23 19.39
C ALA A 343 46.09 -45.76 19.44
N HIS A 344 46.85 -45.41 20.47
CA HIS A 344 47.48 -44.11 20.63
C HIS A 344 48.98 -44.33 20.89
N GLU A 345 49.81 -43.96 19.93
CA GLU A 345 51.23 -44.31 19.94
C GLU A 345 52.13 -43.08 19.84
N ARG A 346 53.30 -43.13 20.49
CA ARG A 346 54.35 -42.13 20.27
C ARG A 346 55.19 -42.53 19.07
N VAL A 347 55.20 -41.67 18.05
CA VAL A 347 55.88 -41.96 16.78
C VAL A 347 57.00 -40.95 16.49
N GLY A 348 58.15 -41.47 16.07
CA GLY A 348 59.23 -40.68 15.49
C GLY A 348 58.97 -40.33 14.01
N PRO A 349 59.83 -39.50 13.39
CA PRO A 349 59.72 -39.19 11.97
C PRO A 349 59.77 -40.50 11.16
N ASP A 350 58.74 -40.75 10.35
CA ASP A 350 58.58 -41.96 9.53
C ASP A 350 58.47 -43.28 10.30
N ALA A 351 57.44 -43.40 11.16
CA ALA A 351 57.18 -44.60 11.95
C ALA A 351 56.42 -45.70 11.19
N SER A 352 56.67 -46.95 11.57
CA SER A 352 55.88 -48.11 11.16
C SER A 352 55.24 -48.73 12.40
N LEU A 353 53.92 -48.88 12.37
CA LEU A 353 53.12 -49.44 13.47
C LEU A 353 52.45 -50.73 13.01
N ASP A 354 52.66 -51.80 13.75
CA ASP A 354 51.97 -53.07 13.48
C ASP A 354 50.62 -53.09 14.20
N VAL A 355 49.58 -53.38 13.43
CA VAL A 355 48.19 -53.49 13.90
C VAL A 355 47.79 -54.95 13.95
N ASP A 356 47.37 -55.40 15.13
CA ASP A 356 46.75 -56.72 15.35
C ASP A 356 45.24 -56.56 15.53
N ALA A 357 44.53 -56.85 14.45
CA ALA A 357 43.09 -56.88 14.30
C ALA A 357 42.55 -58.31 14.10
N THR A 358 43.32 -59.35 14.47
CA THR A 358 42.94 -60.77 14.27
C THR A 358 41.66 -61.21 14.98
N ARG A 359 41.18 -60.42 15.94
CA ARG A 359 39.91 -60.65 16.66
C ARG A 359 38.68 -60.11 15.93
N LEU A 360 38.87 -59.36 14.85
CA LEU A 360 37.78 -58.82 14.05
C LEU A 360 37.31 -59.84 13.01
N VAL A 361 36.03 -59.76 12.66
CA VAL A 361 35.43 -60.64 11.64
C VAL A 361 35.95 -60.23 10.26
N PRO A 362 36.18 -61.17 9.32
CA PRO A 362 36.47 -60.84 7.93
C PRO A 362 35.46 -59.86 7.35
N GLY A 363 35.95 -58.84 6.63
CA GLY A 363 35.12 -57.74 6.18
C GLY A 363 35.92 -56.50 5.76
N VAL A 364 35.17 -55.45 5.38
CA VAL A 364 35.73 -54.15 5.01
C VAL A 364 35.58 -53.19 6.19
N TYR A 365 36.68 -52.52 6.53
CA TYR A 365 36.78 -51.55 7.61
C TYR A 365 37.41 -50.25 7.11
N THR A 366 37.22 -49.17 7.85
CA THR A 366 37.87 -47.88 7.61
C THR A 366 38.89 -47.61 8.70
N LEU A 367 40.15 -47.43 8.34
CA LEU A 367 41.21 -47.00 9.24
C LEU A 367 41.37 -45.49 9.14
N GLU A 368 41.10 -44.78 10.23
CA GLU A 368 41.46 -43.38 10.41
C GLU A 368 42.82 -43.29 11.09
N VAL A 369 43.70 -42.45 10.57
CA VAL A 369 45.01 -42.12 11.13
C VAL A 369 45.04 -40.61 11.37
N ASP A 370 45.30 -40.18 12.60
CA ASP A 370 45.57 -38.79 12.96
C ASP A 370 46.99 -38.71 13.55
N ALA A 371 47.91 -38.07 12.83
CA ALA A 371 49.27 -37.91 13.31
C ALA A 371 49.76 -36.46 13.12
N ALA A 372 50.09 -35.82 14.24
CA ALA A 372 50.51 -34.41 14.30
C ALA A 372 49.49 -33.45 13.64
N GLY A 373 48.18 -33.70 13.79
CA GLY A 373 47.10 -32.86 13.28
C GLY A 373 46.76 -33.08 11.80
N ARG A 374 47.42 -34.04 11.15
CA ARG A 374 47.10 -34.47 9.79
C ARG A 374 46.31 -35.77 9.86
N LYS A 375 45.17 -35.80 9.19
CA LYS A 375 44.26 -36.95 9.18
C LYS A 375 44.27 -37.65 7.83
N SER A 376 44.15 -38.97 7.80
CA SER A 376 43.83 -39.73 6.59
C SER A 376 42.94 -40.92 6.90
N ALA A 377 42.15 -41.33 5.92
CA ALA A 377 41.29 -42.50 6.01
C ALA A 377 41.69 -43.52 4.94
N HIS A 378 41.72 -44.80 5.30
CA HIS A 378 42.09 -45.87 4.39
C HIS A 378 41.15 -47.06 4.53
N ARG A 379 40.78 -47.66 3.40
CA ARG A 379 40.03 -48.92 3.38
C ARG A 379 40.93 -50.07 3.79
N VAL A 380 40.54 -50.85 4.80
CA VAL A 380 41.20 -52.08 5.24
C VAL A 380 40.31 -53.28 4.94
N VAL A 381 40.86 -54.31 4.28
CA VAL A 381 40.14 -55.53 3.93
C VAL A 381 40.73 -56.70 4.71
N LEU A 382 39.94 -57.24 5.63
CA LEU A 382 40.27 -58.45 6.40
C LEU A 382 39.66 -59.67 5.72
N ARG A 383 40.46 -60.72 5.52
CA ARG A 383 40.03 -61.99 4.89
C ARG A 383 39.66 -63.06 5.88
#